data_AF-A0A6A4BVN7-F1
#
_entry.id   AF-A0A6A4BVN7-F1
#
_cell.length_a   1.000
_cell.length_b   1.000
_cell.length_c   1.000
_cell.angle_alpha   90.00
_cell.angle_beta   90.00
_cell.angle_gamma   90.00
#
_symmetry.space_group_name_H-M   'P 1'
#
loop_
_entity.id
_entity.type
_entity.pdbx_description
1 polymer ?
#
loop_
_entity_poly.entity_id
_entity_poly.type
_entity_poly.pdbx_seq_one_letter_code
_entity_poly.pdbx_strand_id
1 'polypeptide(L)'
;MAALQATERHDGPTSSRNELKVRGLALLAPAGCRPHKVLRPKESAMVVNLMRTGNPVVTALIPLFIKMIYTKLLGFPSDALPGHSLHRSLKLPSLVAWSQNDEFMEEEIPRELARLCHPGPRLAFAGGGHNVQKTRAEQVAGALTRAMDRSANSVQVAMSAPWKRRRQRNAYDRSWGILVLDREDKMLLLQHRSGHHWSFCKGHKKDTDTSDIHTAARELFEETELRVPKLWTEQESWEEYCNATDEFFNEHTVIEEEEVYIRRITPQGPARPRMFREEYSFYKRNNRKVDKRVEFYVARIQDPAALQIQTEEIIASCWLSLDQVADHLKYPEDRKLFLCVKQAISM
;
A
#
# COMPACT_ATOMS: atom_id res chain seq x y z
N MET A 1 8.40 -30.97 0.26
CA MET A 1 9.46 -31.09 -0.76
C MET A 1 8.84 -30.89 -2.12
N ALA A 2 8.62 -29.63 -2.53
CA ALA A 2 8.29 -29.35 -3.94
C ALA A 2 9.61 -29.32 -4.70
N ALA A 3 9.75 -30.28 -5.61
CA ALA A 3 10.99 -30.68 -6.24
C ALA A 3 11.62 -29.55 -7.08
N LEU A 4 12.83 -29.15 -6.69
CA LEU A 4 13.85 -28.63 -7.60
C LEU A 4 14.45 -29.83 -8.34
N GLN A 5 13.66 -30.44 -9.25
CA GLN A 5 14.14 -31.39 -10.25
C GLN A 5 13.53 -31.05 -11.60
N ALA A 6 14.18 -30.12 -12.28
CA ALA A 6 14.22 -29.95 -13.73
C ALA A 6 15.32 -28.89 -13.92
N THR A 7 16.50 -29.16 -14.46
CA THR A 7 16.78 -29.90 -15.69
C THR A 7 18.25 -30.32 -15.70
N GLU A 8 18.51 -31.62 -15.84
CA GLU A 8 19.77 -32.10 -16.42
C GLU A 8 19.54 -32.44 -17.90
N ARG A 9 20.44 -31.90 -18.73
CA ARG A 9 20.87 -32.35 -20.07
C ARG A 9 19.89 -32.25 -21.25
N HIS A 10 20.09 -31.17 -22.01
CA HIS A 10 20.10 -31.25 -23.47
C HIS A 10 21.37 -30.56 -23.96
N ASP A 11 22.37 -31.36 -24.37
CA ASP A 11 23.56 -30.89 -25.08
C ASP A 11 23.18 -30.63 -26.55
N GLY A 12 23.14 -29.36 -26.92
CA GLY A 12 22.96 -28.86 -28.29
C GLY A 12 23.62 -27.49 -28.42
N PRO A 13 24.22 -27.15 -29.58
CA PRO A 13 25.14 -26.03 -29.67
C PRO A 13 24.38 -24.70 -29.57
N THR A 14 24.88 -23.83 -28.69
CA THR A 14 24.49 -22.43 -28.53
C THR A 14 23.03 -22.16 -28.14
N SER A 15 22.68 -22.37 -26.87
CA SER A 15 21.62 -21.60 -26.21
C SER A 15 22.21 -20.86 -25.01
N SER A 16 22.06 -19.54 -24.99
CA SER A 16 22.43 -18.69 -23.86
C SER A 16 21.63 -19.14 -22.63
N ARG A 17 22.31 -19.68 -21.62
CA ARG A 17 21.69 -19.98 -20.31
C ARG A 17 21.12 -18.68 -19.74
N ASN A 18 19.80 -18.51 -19.81
CA ASN A 18 19.12 -17.42 -19.13
C ASN A 18 19.27 -17.63 -17.61
N GLU A 19 20.17 -16.88 -16.99
CA GLU A 19 20.30 -16.86 -15.53
C GLU A 19 19.02 -16.31 -14.91
N LEU A 20 18.29 -17.18 -14.19
CA LEU A 20 17.05 -16.84 -13.54
C LEU A 20 17.35 -15.97 -12.29
N LYS A 21 17.04 -14.68 -12.37
CA LYS A 21 17.34 -13.71 -11.29
C LYS A 21 16.26 -13.75 -10.20
N VAL A 22 16.49 -14.54 -9.16
CA VAL A 22 15.63 -14.62 -7.97
C VAL A 22 15.94 -13.47 -7.00
N ARG A 23 14.92 -12.67 -6.63
CA ARG A 23 15.09 -11.47 -5.79
C ARG A 23 14.57 -11.60 -4.35
N GLY A 24 13.88 -12.70 -4.05
CA GLY A 24 13.29 -12.93 -2.76
C GLY A 24 12.67 -14.32 -2.69
N LEU A 25 12.40 -14.77 -1.48
CA LEU A 25 11.78 -16.07 -1.20
C LEU A 25 10.48 -15.84 -0.43
N ALA A 26 9.41 -16.52 -0.80
CA ALA A 26 8.15 -16.51 -0.08
C ALA A 26 7.86 -17.92 0.45
N LEU A 27 7.72 -18.03 1.76
CA LEU A 27 7.45 -19.27 2.48
C LEU A 27 6.05 -19.17 3.09
N LEU A 28 5.10 -19.90 2.52
CA LEU A 28 3.70 -19.91 2.95
C LEU A 28 3.41 -21.25 3.62
N ALA A 29 2.99 -21.21 4.89
CA ALA A 29 2.84 -22.37 5.77
C ALA A 29 4.05 -23.34 5.70
N PRO A 30 5.28 -22.84 5.90
CA PRO A 30 6.44 -23.64 5.59
C PRO A 30 6.62 -24.81 6.55
N ALA A 31 6.95 -25.94 5.93
CA ALA A 31 7.53 -27.06 6.61
C ALA A 31 8.92 -26.67 7.15
N GLY A 32 9.02 -26.29 8.43
CA GLY A 32 10.30 -25.97 9.07
C GLY A 32 11.25 -27.17 9.14
N CYS A 33 12.33 -27.02 9.90
CA CYS A 33 13.42 -28.00 9.89
C CYS A 33 13.19 -29.25 10.77
N ARG A 34 12.00 -29.37 11.37
CA ARG A 34 11.59 -30.50 12.20
C ARG A 34 10.33 -31.13 11.62
N PRO A 35 10.15 -32.46 11.80
CA PRO A 35 8.92 -33.13 11.39
C PRO A 35 7.70 -32.48 12.07
N HIS A 36 6.64 -32.26 11.29
CA HIS A 36 5.36 -31.71 11.76
C HIS A 36 4.58 -32.73 12.55
N LYS A 37 3.57 -32.30 13.30
CA LYS A 37 2.74 -33.18 14.13
C LYS A 37 2.18 -34.40 13.36
N VAL A 38 1.82 -34.23 12.09
CA VAL A 38 1.34 -35.29 11.18
C VAL A 38 2.43 -36.25 10.69
N LEU A 39 3.68 -35.77 10.60
CA LEU A 39 4.86 -36.54 10.17
C LEU A 39 5.69 -37.06 11.35
N ARG A 40 5.42 -36.59 12.57
CA ARG A 40 5.89 -37.20 13.80
C ARG A 40 5.10 -38.49 13.96
N PRO A 41 5.73 -39.63 14.23
CA PRO A 41 5.03 -40.89 14.28
C PRO A 41 4.24 -40.89 15.59
N LYS A 42 3.01 -40.39 15.56
CA LYS A 42 2.06 -40.65 16.64
C LYS A 42 1.04 -41.73 16.32
N GLU A 43 1.19 -42.42 15.18
CA GLU A 43 0.40 -43.61 14.87
C GLU A 43 1.19 -44.68 14.09
N SER A 44 2.45 -44.95 14.46
CA SER A 44 3.09 -46.22 14.09
C SER A 44 2.66 -47.31 15.08
N ALA A 45 1.37 -47.66 15.07
CA ALA A 45 0.82 -48.76 15.87
C ALA A 45 1.64 -50.07 15.71
N MET A 46 2.22 -50.26 14.52
CA MET A 46 3.15 -51.34 14.20
C MET A 46 4.46 -51.29 15.02
N VAL A 47 5.07 -50.12 15.23
CA VAL A 47 6.33 -49.96 15.99
C VAL A 47 6.09 -50.10 17.49
N VAL A 48 4.96 -49.59 17.99
CA VAL A 48 4.55 -49.75 19.40
C VAL A 48 4.24 -51.22 19.71
N ASN A 49 3.56 -51.95 18.81
CA ASN A 49 3.36 -53.40 18.95
C ASN A 49 4.68 -54.17 18.88
N LEU A 50 5.60 -53.77 18.01
CA LEU A 50 6.90 -54.42 17.88
C LEU A 50 7.78 -54.20 19.13
N MET A 51 7.73 -53.02 19.78
CA MET A 51 8.41 -52.78 21.06
C MET A 51 7.80 -53.55 22.24
N ARG A 52 6.48 -53.83 22.22
CA ARG A 52 5.80 -54.63 23.25
C ARG A 52 6.16 -56.12 23.23
N THR A 53 6.80 -56.61 22.17
CA THR A 53 7.26 -58.02 22.10
C THR A 53 8.42 -58.33 23.05
N GLY A 54 9.05 -57.32 23.66
CA GLY A 54 10.10 -57.50 24.66
C GLY A 54 11.40 -58.11 24.14
N ASN A 55 11.54 -58.29 22.81
CA ASN A 55 12.73 -58.86 22.22
C ASN A 55 13.88 -57.83 22.23
N PRO A 56 14.95 -58.05 23.02
CA PRO A 56 15.99 -57.05 23.25
C PRO A 56 16.77 -56.67 21.98
N VAL A 57 16.86 -57.58 21.00
CA VAL A 57 17.50 -57.30 19.71
C VAL A 57 16.67 -56.31 18.90
N VAL A 58 15.36 -56.49 18.89
CA VAL A 58 14.43 -55.63 18.16
C VAL A 58 14.40 -54.24 18.80
N THR A 59 14.35 -54.15 20.14
CA THR A 59 14.41 -52.88 20.88
C THR A 59 15.70 -52.11 20.61
N ALA A 60 16.84 -52.80 20.47
CA ALA A 60 18.12 -52.18 20.17
C ALA A 60 18.23 -51.66 18.72
N LEU A 61 17.56 -52.33 17.76
CA LEU A 61 17.61 -51.96 16.33
C LEU A 61 16.58 -50.88 15.95
N ILE A 62 15.50 -50.72 16.72
CA ILE A 62 14.44 -49.75 16.45
C ILE A 62 14.94 -48.29 16.37
N PRO A 63 15.76 -47.78 17.31
CA PRO A 63 16.29 -46.42 17.22
C PRO A 63 17.13 -46.20 15.97
N LEU A 64 17.90 -47.22 15.55
CA LEU A 64 18.70 -47.17 14.33
C LEU A 64 17.83 -47.19 13.07
N PHE A 65 16.77 -47.99 13.07
CA PHE A 65 15.82 -48.08 11.97
C PHE A 65 15.00 -46.79 11.80
N ILE A 66 14.49 -46.23 12.90
CA ILE A 66 13.81 -44.93 12.90
C ILE A 66 14.79 -43.86 12.41
N LYS A 67 16.01 -43.81 12.95
CA LYS A 67 17.05 -42.88 12.50
C LYS A 67 17.35 -43.06 11.01
N MET A 68 17.39 -44.30 10.50
CA MET A 68 17.60 -44.59 9.08
C MET A 68 16.45 -44.07 8.22
N ILE A 69 15.19 -44.33 8.58
CA ILE A 69 14.03 -43.80 7.87
C ILE A 69 14.07 -42.27 7.86
N TYR A 70 14.32 -41.64 9.00
CA TYR A 70 14.39 -40.19 9.10
C TYR A 70 15.52 -39.58 8.27
N THR A 71 16.73 -40.15 8.35
CA THR A 71 17.94 -39.55 7.74
C THR A 71 18.20 -39.98 6.29
N LYS A 72 17.84 -41.21 5.91
CA LYS A 72 18.14 -41.78 4.59
C LYS A 72 16.93 -41.82 3.66
N LEU A 73 15.72 -42.07 4.18
CA LEU A 73 14.52 -42.22 3.35
C LEU A 73 13.73 -40.90 3.23
N LEU A 74 13.50 -40.21 4.36
CA LEU A 74 12.77 -38.94 4.41
C LEU A 74 13.69 -37.70 4.30
N GLY A 75 15.00 -37.90 4.44
CA GLY A 75 16.02 -36.87 4.21
C GLY A 75 16.14 -35.80 5.30
N PHE A 76 15.60 -36.03 6.51
CA PHE A 76 15.74 -35.14 7.65
C PHE A 76 17.02 -35.48 8.43
N PRO A 77 18.03 -34.58 8.48
CA PRO A 77 19.35 -34.95 9.00
C PRO A 77 19.43 -35.14 10.53
N SER A 78 18.46 -34.67 11.34
CA SER A 78 18.41 -34.87 12.79
C SER A 78 17.14 -34.28 13.42
N ASP A 79 16.77 -34.71 14.63
CA ASP A 79 15.81 -34.02 15.53
C ASP A 79 16.45 -32.81 16.25
N ALA A 80 17.78 -32.70 16.23
CA ALA A 80 18.48 -31.50 16.67
C ALA A 80 18.22 -30.34 15.72
N LEU A 81 18.22 -29.11 16.24
CA LEU A 81 18.27 -27.87 15.44
C LEU A 81 19.32 -28.07 14.33
N PRO A 82 18.98 -28.09 13.04
CA PRO A 82 20.00 -28.10 12.00
C PRO A 82 20.58 -26.69 11.92
N GLY A 83 21.47 -26.38 12.85
CA GLY A 83 22.21 -25.13 12.93
C GLY A 83 23.19 -24.94 11.78
N HIS A 84 23.24 -25.84 10.77
CA HIS A 84 24.29 -25.81 9.76
C HIS A 84 23.84 -25.93 8.29
N SER A 85 22.63 -26.40 7.95
CA SER A 85 22.20 -26.53 6.54
C SER A 85 21.39 -25.35 6.01
N LEU A 86 20.70 -24.59 6.88
CA LEU A 86 20.18 -23.24 6.55
C LEU A 86 21.18 -22.13 6.87
N HIS A 87 22.32 -22.49 7.47
CA HIS A 87 23.43 -21.58 7.75
C HIS A 87 24.25 -21.22 6.49
N ARG A 88 23.98 -21.88 5.37
CA ARG A 88 24.30 -21.32 4.05
C ARG A 88 23.25 -20.25 3.78
N SER A 89 23.45 -19.11 4.45
CA SER A 89 22.56 -17.96 4.53
C SER A 89 21.74 -17.84 3.25
N LEU A 90 20.43 -18.11 3.33
CA LEU A 90 19.51 -17.55 2.35
C LEU A 90 19.74 -16.04 2.46
N LYS A 91 20.55 -15.48 1.56
CA LYS A 91 20.86 -14.04 1.52
C LYS A 91 19.71 -13.24 0.91
N LEU A 92 18.65 -13.94 0.50
CA LEU A 92 17.51 -13.37 -0.19
C LEU A 92 16.46 -12.95 0.85
N PRO A 93 15.97 -11.70 0.79
CA PRO A 93 14.85 -11.25 1.59
C PRO A 93 13.71 -12.27 1.53
N SER A 94 13.33 -12.76 2.71
CA SER A 94 12.38 -13.85 2.83
C SER A 94 11.10 -13.34 3.48
N LEU A 95 9.95 -13.59 2.86
CA LEU A 95 8.63 -13.45 3.48
C LEU A 95 8.24 -14.80 4.07
N VAL A 96 7.79 -14.82 5.32
CA VAL A 96 7.29 -16.04 5.96
C VAL A 96 5.90 -15.78 6.52
N ALA A 97 4.92 -16.59 6.12
CA ALA A 97 3.53 -16.46 6.54
C ALA A 97 2.96 -17.79 7.05
N TRP A 98 2.28 -17.78 8.20
CA TRP A 98 1.67 -18.96 8.81
C TRP A 98 0.41 -18.60 9.61
N SER A 99 -0.39 -19.63 9.93
CA SER A 99 -1.54 -19.50 10.84
C SER A 99 -1.16 -19.99 12.23
N GLN A 100 -1.58 -19.28 13.27
CA GLN A 100 -1.35 -19.66 14.67
C GLN A 100 -2.27 -20.82 15.10
N ASN A 101 -3.39 -21.00 14.40
CA ASN A 101 -4.35 -22.06 14.63
C ASN A 101 -4.30 -23.17 13.55
N ASP A 102 -3.13 -23.45 12.98
CA ASP A 102 -2.96 -24.50 11.99
C ASP A 102 -3.10 -25.90 12.64
N GLU A 103 -4.00 -26.71 12.11
CA GLU A 103 -4.31 -28.05 12.63
C GLU A 103 -3.16 -29.05 12.40
N PHE A 104 -2.39 -28.85 11.33
CA PHE A 104 -1.32 -29.75 10.90
C PHE A 104 0.08 -29.27 11.31
N MET A 105 0.23 -27.96 11.55
CA MET A 105 1.50 -27.32 11.84
C MET A 105 1.47 -26.56 13.16
N GLU A 106 2.44 -26.85 14.03
CA GLU A 106 2.64 -26.13 15.28
C GLU A 106 3.29 -24.77 15.00
N GLU A 107 2.85 -23.69 15.66
CA GLU A 107 3.34 -22.31 15.45
C GLU A 107 4.86 -22.18 15.65
N GLU A 108 5.43 -22.98 16.54
CA GLU A 108 6.86 -22.97 16.86
C GLU A 108 7.73 -23.28 15.63
N ILE A 109 7.23 -24.11 14.71
CA ILE A 109 7.97 -24.57 13.52
C ILE A 109 8.20 -23.43 12.51
N PRO A 110 7.17 -22.76 11.96
CA PRO A 110 7.36 -21.63 11.06
C PRO A 110 7.99 -20.44 11.78
N ARG A 111 7.75 -20.25 13.08
CA ARG A 111 8.37 -19.19 13.88
C ARG A 111 9.88 -19.38 14.05
N GLU A 112 10.34 -20.61 14.25
CA GLU A 112 11.77 -20.94 14.30
C GLU A 112 12.42 -20.76 12.94
N LEU A 113 11.81 -21.30 11.88
CA LEU A 113 12.30 -21.12 10.51
C LEU A 113 12.39 -19.63 10.14
N ALA A 114 11.39 -18.83 10.51
CA ALA A 114 11.36 -17.39 10.30
C ALA A 114 12.55 -16.65 10.93
N ARG A 115 13.07 -17.12 12.07
CA ARG A 115 14.27 -16.56 12.72
C ARG A 115 15.55 -16.93 11.97
N LEU A 116 15.56 -18.08 11.30
CA LEU A 116 16.71 -18.57 10.53
C LEU A 116 16.79 -17.96 9.12
N CYS A 117 15.66 -17.56 8.52
CA CYS A 117 15.64 -16.91 7.21
C CYS A 117 16.14 -15.46 7.25
N HIS A 118 16.59 -14.94 6.09
CA HIS A 118 16.94 -13.51 5.94
C HIS A 118 15.82 -12.60 6.46
N PRO A 119 16.14 -11.46 7.09
CA PRO A 119 15.15 -10.47 7.49
C PRO A 119 14.21 -10.09 6.35
N GLY A 120 12.91 -10.02 6.67
CA GLY A 120 11.81 -9.71 5.76
C GLY A 120 10.47 -9.82 6.49
N PRO A 121 9.33 -9.71 5.79
CA PRO A 121 8.02 -9.77 6.44
C PRO A 121 7.77 -11.10 7.15
N ARG A 122 7.15 -11.04 8.33
CA ARG A 122 6.70 -12.21 9.11
C ARG A 122 5.23 -12.00 9.44
N LEU A 123 4.36 -12.87 8.90
CA LEU A 123 2.92 -12.76 9.05
C LEU A 123 2.40 -13.96 9.84
N ALA A 124 2.01 -13.72 11.08
CA ALA A 124 1.31 -14.69 11.91
C ALA A 124 -0.18 -14.32 11.92
N PHE A 125 -1.03 -15.21 11.40
CA PHE A 125 -2.47 -14.99 11.37
C PHE A 125 -3.15 -15.74 12.51
N ALA A 126 -4.01 -15.07 13.29
CA ALA A 126 -4.76 -15.72 14.36
C ALA A 126 -5.72 -16.82 13.86
N GLY A 127 -6.11 -16.76 12.57
CA GLY A 127 -6.98 -17.74 11.92
C GLY A 127 -6.69 -17.88 10.42
N GLY A 128 -7.12 -18.99 9.81
CA GLY A 128 -6.94 -19.25 8.38
C GLY A 128 -6.48 -20.67 8.04
N GLY A 129 -6.16 -21.49 9.05
CA GLY A 129 -5.74 -22.87 8.88
C GLY A 129 -4.45 -23.00 8.05
N HIS A 130 -4.15 -24.23 7.60
CA HIS A 130 -2.89 -24.53 6.91
C HIS A 130 -2.72 -23.82 5.58
N ASN A 131 -3.81 -23.56 4.87
CA ASN A 131 -3.79 -22.97 3.53
C ASN A 131 -3.91 -21.45 3.57
N VAL A 132 -2.99 -20.76 4.26
CA VAL A 132 -2.96 -19.29 4.37
C VAL A 132 -2.89 -18.59 3.00
N GLN A 133 -2.38 -19.26 1.98
CA GLN A 133 -2.39 -18.79 0.59
C GLN A 133 -3.79 -18.66 -0.01
N LYS A 134 -4.80 -19.34 0.56
CA LYS A 134 -6.20 -19.24 0.15
C LYS A 134 -6.99 -18.32 1.07
N THR A 135 -6.84 -18.51 2.38
CA THR A 135 -7.67 -17.84 3.40
C THR A 135 -7.19 -16.44 3.76
N ARG A 136 -5.92 -16.12 3.45
CA ARG A 136 -5.27 -14.82 3.70
C ARG A 136 -4.57 -14.29 2.45
N ALA A 137 -5.10 -14.65 1.28
CA ALA A 137 -4.50 -14.35 -0.02
C ALA A 137 -4.22 -12.86 -0.20
N GLU A 138 -5.18 -11.99 0.17
CA GLU A 138 -5.05 -10.55 0.05
C GLU A 138 -3.92 -9.97 0.91
N GLN A 139 -3.85 -10.38 2.18
CA GLN A 139 -2.82 -9.92 3.12
C GLN A 139 -1.43 -10.44 2.72
N VAL A 140 -1.35 -11.69 2.25
CA VAL A 140 -0.12 -12.29 1.72
C VAL A 140 0.31 -11.57 0.45
N ALA A 141 -0.60 -11.30 -0.48
CA ALA A 141 -0.32 -10.58 -1.73
C ALA A 141 0.19 -9.16 -1.46
N GLY A 142 -0.49 -8.40 -0.59
CA GLY A 142 -0.04 -7.05 -0.22
C GLY A 142 1.34 -7.04 0.42
N ALA A 143 1.67 -8.03 1.24
CA ALA A 143 2.99 -8.16 1.83
C ALA A 143 4.07 -8.57 0.82
N LEU A 144 3.74 -9.43 -0.15
CA LEU A 144 4.63 -9.79 -1.26
C LEU A 144 4.93 -8.56 -2.13
N THR A 145 3.93 -7.76 -2.49
CA THR A 145 4.11 -6.52 -3.26
C THR A 145 5.08 -5.59 -2.55
N ARG A 146 4.84 -5.31 -1.26
CA ARG A 146 5.74 -4.47 -0.45
C ARG A 146 7.15 -5.05 -0.32
N ALA A 147 7.30 -6.38 -0.27
CA ALA A 147 8.61 -7.02 -0.20
C ALA A 147 9.37 -6.91 -1.53
N MET A 148 8.67 -7.07 -2.66
CA MET A 148 9.24 -6.91 -4.00
C MET A 148 9.72 -5.48 -4.23
N ASP A 149 8.96 -4.48 -3.78
CA ASP A 149 9.34 -3.07 -3.87
C ASP A 149 10.58 -2.73 -3.04
N ARG A 150 10.71 -3.33 -1.85
CA ARG A 150 11.90 -3.15 -0.98
C ARG A 150 13.14 -3.81 -1.56
N SER A 151 13.03 -5.01 -2.14
CA SER A 151 14.15 -5.70 -2.79
C SER A 151 14.63 -4.99 -4.06
N ALA A 152 13.77 -4.23 -4.74
CA ALA A 152 14.18 -3.36 -5.84
C ALA A 152 15.08 -2.19 -5.38
N ASN A 153 14.93 -1.75 -4.11
CA ASN A 153 15.71 -0.66 -3.52
C ASN A 153 17.07 -1.10 -2.92
N SER A 154 17.23 -2.35 -2.49
CA SER A 154 18.47 -2.83 -1.81
C SER A 154 19.65 -3.13 -2.74
N VAL A 155 19.41 -3.40 -4.03
CA VAL A 155 20.47 -3.59 -5.05
C VAL A 155 21.24 -2.29 -5.36
N GLN A 156 20.75 -1.13 -4.90
CA GLN A 156 21.41 0.17 -5.11
C GLN A 156 22.57 0.47 -4.14
N VAL A 157 22.73 -0.25 -3.04
CA VAL A 157 23.64 0.14 -1.93
C VAL A 157 25.03 -0.53 -1.99
N ALA A 158 25.20 -1.67 -2.69
CA ALA A 158 26.41 -2.49 -2.57
C ALA A 158 27.50 -2.30 -3.65
N MET A 159 27.35 -1.38 -4.62
CA MET A 159 28.32 -1.21 -5.72
C MET A 159 29.14 0.10 -5.67
N SER A 160 29.31 0.70 -4.50
CA SER A 160 30.10 1.94 -4.35
C SER A 160 31.61 1.68 -4.27
N ALA A 161 32.25 1.53 -5.43
CA ALA A 161 33.60 2.02 -5.75
C ALA A 161 33.53 2.64 -7.17
N PRO A 162 34.37 3.63 -7.52
CA PRO A 162 33.92 5.01 -7.73
C PRO A 162 33.36 5.28 -9.15
N TRP A 163 32.53 6.34 -9.20
CA TRP A 163 32.07 7.06 -10.39
C TRP A 163 31.09 6.34 -11.32
N LYS A 164 29.79 6.50 -11.04
CA LYS A 164 28.85 7.21 -11.94
C LYS A 164 27.64 7.67 -11.12
N ARG A 165 27.35 8.98 -11.15
CA ARG A 165 26.21 9.62 -10.47
C ARG A 165 24.90 8.96 -10.89
N ARG A 166 24.36 8.07 -10.06
CA ARG A 166 23.01 7.52 -10.25
C ARG A 166 22.03 8.52 -9.64
N ARG A 167 21.34 9.28 -10.49
CA ARG A 167 20.25 10.21 -10.10
C ARG A 167 19.29 9.45 -9.17
N GLN A 168 19.24 9.85 -7.90
CA GLN A 168 18.20 9.44 -6.97
C GLN A 168 16.89 9.94 -7.58
N ARG A 169 15.99 9.05 -8.03
CA ARG A 169 14.66 9.48 -8.52
C ARG A 169 13.94 10.12 -7.33
N ASN A 170 13.45 11.33 -7.53
CA ASN A 170 12.68 12.05 -6.52
C ASN A 170 11.47 11.19 -6.10
N ALA A 171 11.04 11.33 -4.85
CA ALA A 171 9.73 10.79 -4.48
C ALA A 171 8.67 11.53 -5.30
N TYR A 172 7.64 10.86 -5.78
CA TYR A 172 6.51 11.51 -6.42
C TYR A 172 5.33 11.53 -5.45
N ASP A 173 4.69 12.68 -5.31
CA ASP A 173 3.53 12.91 -4.44
C ASP A 173 2.38 13.50 -5.27
N ARG A 174 1.15 13.03 -5.05
CA ARG A 174 -0.06 13.55 -5.73
C ARG A 174 -1.12 13.92 -4.72
N SER A 175 -1.73 15.07 -4.91
CA SER A 175 -2.87 15.51 -4.12
C SER A 175 -3.98 16.05 -5.03
N TRP A 176 -5.20 16.03 -4.51
CA TRP A 176 -6.39 16.56 -5.19
C TRP A 176 -7.15 17.46 -4.23
N GLY A 177 -7.80 18.49 -4.78
CA GLY A 177 -8.52 19.49 -3.99
C GLY A 177 -9.64 20.17 -4.76
N ILE A 178 -10.42 20.98 -4.06
CA ILE A 178 -11.49 21.80 -4.63
C ILE A 178 -11.25 23.26 -4.20
N LEU A 179 -11.16 24.16 -5.17
CA LEU A 179 -11.24 25.60 -4.96
C LEU A 179 -12.71 25.96 -4.78
N VAL A 180 -13.06 26.45 -3.60
CA VAL A 180 -14.44 26.77 -3.26
C VAL A 180 -14.64 28.28 -3.30
N LEU A 181 -15.65 28.71 -4.05
CA LEU A 181 -16.15 30.08 -4.05
C LEU A 181 -17.54 30.16 -3.41
N ASP A 182 -17.91 31.32 -2.86
CA ASP A 182 -19.29 31.62 -2.47
C ASP A 182 -20.03 32.37 -3.59
N ARG A 183 -21.28 32.82 -3.33
CA ARG A 183 -22.08 33.56 -4.31
C ARG A 183 -21.57 34.97 -4.63
N GLU A 184 -20.67 35.50 -3.80
CA GLU A 184 -20.02 36.80 -3.98
C GLU A 184 -18.62 36.66 -4.60
N ASP A 185 -18.32 35.47 -5.16
CA ASP A 185 -17.00 35.10 -5.70
C ASP A 185 -15.85 35.27 -4.70
N LYS A 186 -16.14 35.14 -3.40
CA LYS A 186 -15.09 35.03 -2.38
C LYS A 186 -14.59 33.59 -2.34
N MET A 187 -13.27 33.42 -2.31
CA MET A 187 -12.61 32.12 -2.28
C MET A 187 -12.24 31.73 -0.85
N LEU A 188 -12.49 30.47 -0.52
CA LEU A 188 -12.08 29.88 0.75
C LEU A 188 -10.58 29.57 0.75
N LEU A 189 -9.87 30.12 1.74
CA LEU A 189 -8.52 29.68 2.11
C LEU A 189 -8.52 29.04 3.50
N LEU A 190 -7.66 28.05 3.67
CA LEU A 190 -7.45 27.36 4.92
C LEU A 190 -6.01 27.57 5.40
N GLN A 191 -5.86 27.80 6.70
CA GLN A 191 -4.57 27.86 7.34
C GLN A 191 -4.24 26.48 7.91
N HIS A 192 -3.29 25.78 7.27
CA HIS A 192 -2.87 24.47 7.73
C HIS A 192 -2.03 24.59 9.02
N ARG A 193 -2.34 23.75 10.01
CA ARG A 193 -1.56 23.56 11.24
C ARG A 193 -0.12 23.17 10.91
N SER A 194 0.05 22.26 9.95
CA SER A 194 1.34 21.83 9.45
C SER A 194 1.98 22.94 8.60
N GLY A 195 2.99 23.62 9.15
CA GLY A 195 3.76 24.65 8.44
C GLY A 195 3.17 26.06 8.44
N HIS A 196 2.07 26.28 9.18
CA HIS A 196 1.45 27.59 9.46
C HIS A 196 1.33 28.48 8.22
N HIS A 197 0.65 27.95 7.20
CA HIS A 197 0.53 28.62 5.92
C HIS A 197 -0.90 28.55 5.39
N TRP A 198 -1.30 29.60 4.68
CA TRP A 198 -2.54 29.65 3.93
C TRP A 198 -2.37 28.96 2.58
N SER A 199 -3.29 28.05 2.27
CA SER A 199 -3.37 27.34 1.00
C SER A 199 -4.82 26.91 0.76
N PHE A 200 -5.04 26.24 -0.37
CA PHE A 200 -6.31 25.64 -0.73
C PHE A 200 -6.49 24.27 -0.08
N CYS A 201 -7.76 23.86 0.07
CA CYS A 201 -8.13 22.52 0.53
C CYS A 201 -7.61 21.45 -0.44
N LYS A 202 -6.85 20.48 0.07
CA LYS A 202 -6.26 19.39 -0.73
C LYS A 202 -5.74 18.27 0.16
N GLY A 203 -5.76 17.06 -0.36
CA GLY A 203 -5.09 15.93 0.31
C GLY A 203 -4.82 14.74 -0.59
N HIS A 204 -4.51 13.61 0.02
CA HIS A 204 -3.97 12.43 -0.66
C HIS A 204 -5.07 11.42 -0.97
N LYS A 205 -4.92 10.70 -2.09
CA LYS A 205 -5.82 9.60 -2.42
C LYS A 205 -5.71 8.49 -1.38
N LYS A 206 -6.85 8.08 -0.80
CA LYS A 206 -6.99 6.89 0.03
C LYS A 206 -7.31 5.68 -0.84
N ASP A 207 -7.03 4.48 -0.34
CA ASP A 207 -7.33 3.23 -1.05
C ASP A 207 -8.84 3.03 -1.29
N THR A 208 -9.67 3.70 -0.49
CA THR A 208 -11.14 3.71 -0.59
C THR A 208 -11.67 4.70 -1.63
N ASP A 209 -10.85 5.63 -2.12
CA ASP A 209 -11.31 6.67 -3.05
C ASP A 209 -11.49 6.08 -4.46
N THR A 210 -12.73 6.10 -4.94
CA THR A 210 -13.09 5.53 -6.25
C THR A 210 -12.62 6.37 -7.45
N SER A 211 -12.35 7.66 -7.26
CA SER A 211 -11.91 8.58 -8.31
C SER A 211 -11.10 9.75 -7.74
N ASP A 212 -10.48 10.53 -8.62
CA ASP A 212 -9.73 11.74 -8.24
C ASP A 212 -10.68 12.85 -7.72
N ILE A 213 -11.91 12.91 -8.23
CA ILE A 213 -13.00 13.76 -7.72
C ILE A 213 -13.41 13.30 -6.31
N HIS A 214 -13.53 11.98 -6.10
CA HIS A 214 -13.82 11.42 -4.78
C HIS A 214 -12.78 11.89 -3.76
N THR A 215 -11.48 11.75 -4.08
CA THR A 215 -10.41 12.28 -3.22
C THR A 215 -10.60 13.76 -2.93
N ALA A 216 -10.77 14.61 -3.95
CA ALA A 216 -10.93 16.06 -3.75
C ALA A 216 -12.15 16.41 -2.86
N ALA A 217 -13.28 15.74 -3.08
CA ALA A 217 -14.52 16.00 -2.36
C ALA A 217 -14.49 15.46 -0.92
N ARG A 218 -13.84 14.31 -0.69
CA ARG A 218 -13.62 13.77 0.65
C ARG A 218 -12.69 14.68 1.45
N GLU A 219 -11.59 15.15 0.87
CA GLU A 219 -10.67 16.10 1.54
C GLU A 219 -11.38 17.41 1.89
N LEU A 220 -12.23 17.93 1.00
CA LEU A 220 -13.08 19.10 1.32
C LEU A 220 -13.97 18.83 2.53
N PHE A 221 -14.67 17.70 2.55
CA PHE A 221 -15.55 17.34 3.65
C PHE A 221 -14.77 17.11 4.96
N GLU A 222 -13.62 16.44 4.90
CA GLU A 222 -12.74 16.19 6.04
C GLU A 222 -12.12 17.47 6.60
N GLU A 223 -11.83 18.50 5.80
CA GLU A 223 -11.22 19.74 6.31
C GLU A 223 -12.27 20.80 6.71
N THR A 224 -13.48 20.76 6.13
CA THR A 224 -14.42 21.89 6.16
C THR A 224 -15.90 21.54 6.39
N GLU A 225 -16.26 20.25 6.39
CA GLU A 225 -17.64 19.73 6.33
C GLU A 225 -18.47 20.21 5.12
N LEU A 226 -17.88 20.94 4.18
CA LEU A 226 -18.57 21.46 3.00
C LEU A 226 -18.83 20.36 1.98
N ARG A 227 -19.99 20.47 1.33
CA ARG A 227 -20.33 19.73 0.12
C ARG A 227 -20.65 20.72 -0.98
N VAL A 228 -20.24 20.37 -2.20
CA VAL A 228 -20.45 21.21 -3.38
C VAL A 228 -21.61 20.66 -4.21
N PRO A 229 -22.40 21.54 -4.85
CA PRO A 229 -23.54 21.11 -5.65
C PRO A 229 -23.12 20.45 -6.97
N LYS A 230 -22.08 21.01 -7.59
CA LYS A 230 -21.65 20.71 -8.95
C LYS A 230 -20.21 21.20 -9.14
N LEU A 231 -19.40 20.47 -9.88
CA LEU A 231 -18.08 20.95 -10.32
C LEU A 231 -18.21 21.79 -11.60
N TRP A 232 -17.45 22.87 -11.71
CA TRP A 232 -17.38 23.65 -12.95
C TRP A 232 -16.73 22.82 -14.07
N THR A 233 -17.28 22.91 -15.29
CA THR A 233 -16.84 22.11 -16.44
C THR A 233 -16.10 22.93 -17.50
N GLU A 234 -15.35 22.25 -18.37
CA GLU A 234 -14.65 22.89 -19.49
C GLU A 234 -15.61 23.47 -20.54
N GLN A 235 -16.84 22.96 -20.59
CA GLN A 235 -17.86 23.29 -21.60
C GLN A 235 -18.68 24.52 -21.24
N GLU A 236 -18.67 24.92 -19.96
CA GLU A 236 -19.48 26.01 -19.43
C GLU A 236 -18.62 27.26 -19.25
N SER A 237 -19.18 28.44 -19.53
CA SER A 237 -18.65 29.70 -19.01
C SER A 237 -18.82 29.75 -17.49
N TRP A 238 -18.10 30.66 -16.82
CA TRP A 238 -18.29 30.85 -15.37
C TRP A 238 -19.72 31.30 -15.04
N GLU A 239 -20.28 32.18 -15.87
CA GLU A 239 -21.66 32.68 -15.72
C GLU A 239 -22.71 31.57 -15.88
N GLU A 240 -22.58 30.71 -16.90
CA GLU A 240 -23.45 29.55 -17.10
C GLU A 240 -23.39 28.58 -15.92
N TYR A 241 -22.18 28.34 -15.39
CA TYR A 241 -21.98 27.52 -14.22
C TYR A 241 -22.65 28.10 -12.98
N CYS A 242 -22.45 29.40 -12.72
CA CYS A 242 -23.04 30.10 -11.58
C CYS A 242 -24.57 30.06 -11.61
N ASN A 243 -25.18 30.35 -12.78
CA ASN A 243 -26.63 30.29 -12.98
C ASN A 243 -27.18 28.88 -12.70
N ALA A 244 -26.52 27.84 -13.22
CA ALA A 244 -26.94 26.46 -12.96
C ALA A 244 -26.85 26.12 -11.46
N THR A 245 -25.78 26.51 -10.77
CA THR A 245 -25.61 26.16 -9.34
C THR A 245 -26.58 26.86 -8.40
N ASP A 246 -27.07 28.04 -8.77
CA ASP A 246 -28.06 28.77 -7.98
C ASP A 246 -29.44 28.09 -8.00
N GLU A 247 -29.75 27.30 -9.04
CA GLU A 247 -31.01 26.53 -9.15
C GLU A 247 -30.96 25.18 -8.41
N PHE A 248 -29.77 24.57 -8.29
CA PHE A 248 -29.60 23.17 -7.88
C PHE A 248 -29.91 22.86 -6.40
N PHE A 249 -30.00 23.85 -5.50
CA PHE A 249 -30.01 23.61 -4.04
C PHE A 249 -31.24 24.12 -3.28
N ASN A 250 -32.31 24.49 -3.97
CA ASN A 250 -33.60 24.77 -3.31
C ASN A 250 -34.29 23.50 -2.74
N GLU A 251 -33.79 22.29 -3.02
CA GLU A 251 -34.29 21.05 -2.42
C GLU A 251 -33.48 20.65 -1.18
N HIS A 252 -34.20 20.55 -0.05
CA HIS A 252 -33.66 20.27 1.27
C HIS A 252 -32.98 18.88 1.36
N THR A 253 -31.74 18.89 1.86
CA THR A 253 -31.22 18.03 2.94
C THR A 253 -31.70 16.57 2.97
N VAL A 254 -31.12 15.74 2.10
CA VAL A 254 -31.02 14.29 2.35
C VAL A 254 -29.56 13.98 2.64
N ILE A 255 -29.31 13.19 3.70
CA ILE A 255 -28.00 12.57 3.92
C ILE A 255 -27.84 11.54 2.80
N GLU A 256 -27.19 11.95 1.71
CA GLU A 256 -26.86 11.05 0.60
C GLU A 256 -25.66 10.18 0.98
N GLU A 257 -25.71 8.90 0.58
CA GLU A 257 -24.53 8.05 0.63
C GLU A 257 -23.40 8.69 -0.19
N GLU A 258 -22.15 8.54 0.28
CA GLU A 258 -21.00 9.20 -0.33
C GLU A 258 -20.88 8.89 -1.82
N GLU A 259 -21.13 7.65 -2.25
CA GLU A 259 -21.11 7.28 -3.67
C GLU A 259 -22.17 8.01 -4.51
N VAL A 260 -23.36 8.26 -3.95
CA VAL A 260 -24.44 9.01 -4.62
C VAL A 260 -24.01 10.46 -4.80
N TYR A 261 -23.48 11.06 -3.73
CA TYR A 261 -22.96 12.42 -3.78
C TYR A 261 -21.83 12.57 -4.80
N ILE A 262 -20.85 11.66 -4.81
CA ILE A 262 -19.74 11.69 -5.77
C ILE A 262 -20.24 11.54 -7.21
N ARG A 263 -21.19 10.63 -7.47
CA ARG A 263 -21.78 10.49 -8.81
C ARG A 263 -22.52 11.76 -9.26
N ARG A 264 -23.22 12.42 -8.34
CA ARG A 264 -23.99 13.64 -8.61
C ARG A 264 -23.09 14.81 -9.02
N ILE A 265 -21.99 15.03 -8.29
CA ILE A 265 -21.07 16.14 -8.59
C ILE A 265 -20.13 15.85 -9.76
N THR A 266 -19.97 14.57 -10.14
CA THR A 266 -19.15 14.16 -11.28
C THR A 266 -19.90 14.41 -12.58
N PRO A 267 -19.35 15.22 -13.51
CA PRO A 267 -19.97 15.45 -14.82
C PRO A 267 -20.22 14.14 -15.58
N GLN A 268 -21.43 14.00 -16.12
CA GLN A 268 -21.83 12.82 -16.89
C GLN A 268 -21.68 13.11 -18.40
N GLY A 269 -21.36 12.07 -19.19
CA GLY A 269 -21.27 12.17 -20.64
C GLY A 269 -19.99 12.87 -21.12
N PRO A 270 -20.04 13.75 -22.15
CA PRO A 270 -18.85 14.36 -22.74
C PRO A 270 -18.25 15.50 -21.90
N ALA A 271 -19.00 16.00 -20.91
CA ALA A 271 -18.57 17.09 -20.05
C ALA A 271 -17.36 16.68 -19.20
N ARG A 272 -16.43 17.61 -19.01
CA ARG A 272 -15.20 17.36 -18.24
C ARG A 272 -15.09 18.39 -17.13
N PRO A 273 -14.78 17.98 -15.89
CA PRO A 273 -14.53 18.94 -14.82
C PRO A 273 -13.33 19.81 -15.20
N ARG A 274 -13.48 21.12 -15.11
CA ARG A 274 -12.39 22.06 -15.35
C ARG A 274 -11.39 21.92 -14.20
N MET A 275 -10.15 21.63 -14.55
CA MET A 275 -9.10 21.29 -13.59
C MET A 275 -7.87 22.19 -13.79
N PHE A 276 -7.34 22.67 -12.67
CA PHE A 276 -6.12 23.46 -12.61
C PHE A 276 -5.03 22.66 -11.91
N ARG A 277 -3.81 22.73 -12.40
CA ARG A 277 -2.69 21.94 -11.89
C ARG A 277 -1.53 22.82 -11.48
N GLU A 278 -0.94 22.47 -10.34
CA GLU A 278 0.38 22.93 -9.94
C GLU A 278 1.36 21.77 -9.78
N GLU A 279 2.63 22.07 -10.02
CA GLU A 279 3.74 21.15 -9.81
C GLU A 279 4.89 21.88 -9.15
N TYR A 280 5.40 21.34 -8.05
CA TYR A 280 6.53 21.89 -7.32
C TYR A 280 7.40 20.77 -6.75
N SER A 281 8.61 21.12 -6.32
CA SER A 281 9.47 20.19 -5.61
C SER A 281 9.87 20.74 -4.24
N PHE A 282 9.93 19.87 -3.25
CA PHE A 282 10.44 20.21 -1.92
C PHE A 282 11.33 19.10 -1.38
N TYR A 283 12.08 19.40 -0.32
CA TYR A 283 12.93 18.42 0.35
C TYR A 283 12.30 18.03 1.68
N LYS A 284 12.17 16.71 1.93
CA LYS A 284 11.81 16.19 3.26
C LYS A 284 13.00 16.34 4.21
N ARG A 285 12.75 16.21 5.53
CA ARG A 285 13.77 16.30 6.59
C ARG A 285 14.97 15.35 6.39
N ASN A 286 14.77 14.23 5.69
CA ASN A 286 15.83 13.28 5.33
C ASN A 286 16.59 13.65 4.04
N ASN A 287 16.51 14.90 3.59
CA ASN A 287 17.10 15.43 2.36
C ASN A 287 16.64 14.73 1.07
N ARG A 288 15.53 13.99 1.13
CA ARG A 288 14.92 13.38 -0.06
C ARG A 288 14.08 14.42 -0.78
N LYS A 289 14.43 14.69 -2.04
CA LYS A 289 13.62 15.51 -2.95
C LYS A 289 12.30 14.79 -3.26
N VAL A 290 11.21 15.55 -3.20
CA VAL A 290 9.86 15.15 -3.57
C VAL A 290 9.41 16.06 -4.70
N ASP A 291 8.92 15.48 -5.78
CA ASP A 291 8.18 16.18 -6.83
C ASP A 291 6.70 15.96 -6.52
N LYS A 292 5.97 17.06 -6.29
CA LYS A 292 4.56 17.05 -5.92
C LYS A 292 3.73 17.65 -7.04
N ARG A 293 2.63 16.99 -7.37
CA ARG A 293 1.58 17.47 -8.27
C ARG A 293 0.29 17.62 -7.49
N VAL A 294 -0.39 18.75 -7.64
CA VAL A 294 -1.73 18.95 -7.08
C VAL A 294 -2.69 19.33 -8.20
N GLU A 295 -3.86 18.69 -8.22
CA GLU A 295 -4.92 18.95 -9.19
C GLU A 295 -6.16 19.46 -8.45
N PHE A 296 -6.65 20.62 -8.90
CA PHE A 296 -7.76 21.33 -8.27
C PHE A 296 -8.94 21.40 -9.21
N TYR A 297 -10.10 21.01 -8.71
CA TYR A 297 -11.39 21.34 -9.32
C TYR A 297 -11.89 22.67 -8.80
N VAL A 298 -12.89 23.27 -9.45
CA VAL A 298 -13.51 24.51 -8.99
C VAL A 298 -14.99 24.25 -8.73
N ALA A 299 -15.47 24.77 -7.62
CA ALA A 299 -16.88 24.72 -7.28
C ALA A 299 -17.34 25.97 -6.53
N ARG A 300 -18.64 26.23 -6.58
CA ARG A 300 -19.31 27.29 -5.82
C ARG A 300 -20.29 26.71 -4.81
N ILE A 301 -20.37 27.30 -3.63
CA ILE A 301 -21.36 26.98 -2.60
C ILE A 301 -22.30 28.17 -2.38
N GLN A 302 -23.47 27.89 -1.81
CA GLN A 302 -24.47 28.90 -1.50
C GLN A 302 -24.29 29.49 -0.09
N ASP A 303 -24.08 28.63 0.91
CA ASP A 303 -24.01 29.04 2.31
C ASP A 303 -22.59 28.90 2.87
N PRO A 304 -21.79 29.97 2.89
CA PRO A 304 -20.47 29.95 3.51
C PRO A 304 -20.52 29.75 5.05
N ALA A 305 -21.68 29.91 5.69
CA ALA A 305 -21.84 29.65 7.13
C ALA A 305 -21.90 28.15 7.47
N ALA A 306 -22.10 27.27 6.48
CA ALA A 306 -22.02 25.82 6.65
C ALA A 306 -20.58 25.32 6.91
N LEU A 307 -19.58 26.18 6.72
CA LEU A 307 -18.17 25.87 6.95
C LEU A 307 -17.90 25.51 8.42
N GLN A 308 -17.41 24.29 8.65
CA GLN A 308 -16.89 23.84 9.95
C GLN A 308 -15.50 23.25 9.77
N ILE A 309 -14.48 23.93 10.29
CA ILE A 309 -13.11 23.46 10.14
C ILE A 309 -12.82 22.28 11.09
N GLN A 310 -12.14 21.25 10.59
CA GLN A 310 -11.60 20.19 11.45
C GLN A 310 -10.25 20.62 12.05
N THR A 311 -10.22 20.76 13.37
CA THR A 311 -9.13 21.45 14.07
C THR A 311 -7.83 20.66 14.13
N GLU A 312 -7.85 19.36 13.83
CA GLU A 312 -6.70 18.48 13.77
C GLU A 312 -5.69 18.96 12.73
N GLU A 313 -6.18 19.40 11.56
CA GLU A 313 -5.36 19.83 10.43
C GLU A 313 -5.44 21.33 10.16
N ILE A 314 -6.58 21.97 10.42
CA ILE A 314 -6.84 23.38 10.09
C ILE A 314 -6.92 24.22 11.36
N ILE A 315 -6.21 25.36 11.38
CA ILE A 315 -6.21 26.28 12.53
C ILE A 315 -7.05 27.54 12.31
N ALA A 316 -7.29 27.90 11.06
CA ALA A 316 -8.12 29.05 10.69
C ALA A 316 -8.62 28.90 9.25
N SER A 317 -9.69 29.61 8.93
CA SER A 317 -10.23 29.76 7.58
C SER A 317 -10.57 31.21 7.30
N CYS A 318 -10.55 31.61 6.03
CA CYS A 318 -11.07 32.91 5.61
C CYS A 318 -11.68 32.85 4.22
N TRP A 319 -12.68 33.70 3.99
CA TRP A 319 -13.26 33.97 2.68
C TRP A 319 -12.70 35.30 2.18
N LEU A 320 -12.06 35.29 1.01
CA LEU A 320 -11.36 36.44 0.46
C LEU A 320 -11.87 36.76 -0.94
N SER A 321 -12.00 38.04 -1.28
CA SER A 321 -12.29 38.42 -2.67
C SER A 321 -11.15 37.97 -3.60
N LEU A 322 -11.44 37.78 -4.89
CA LEU A 322 -10.43 37.37 -5.88
C LEU A 322 -9.25 38.35 -6.01
N ASP A 323 -9.37 39.57 -5.51
CA ASP A 323 -8.25 40.53 -5.47
C ASP A 323 -7.31 40.31 -4.28
N GLN A 324 -7.80 39.69 -3.20
CA GLN A 324 -7.06 39.52 -1.95
C GLN A 324 -6.37 38.16 -1.83
N VAL A 325 -6.83 37.14 -2.56
CA VAL A 325 -6.35 35.75 -2.42
C VAL A 325 -4.84 35.64 -2.66
N ALA A 326 -4.32 36.24 -3.73
CA ALA A 326 -2.91 36.11 -4.10
C ALA A 326 -1.96 36.62 -2.99
N ASP A 327 -2.36 37.67 -2.27
CA ASP A 327 -1.56 38.27 -1.20
C ASP A 327 -1.53 37.40 0.08
N HIS A 328 -2.51 36.51 0.25
CA HIS A 328 -2.60 35.63 1.41
C HIS A 328 -1.87 34.29 1.22
N LEU A 329 -1.70 33.85 -0.03
CA LEU A 329 -1.05 32.58 -0.34
C LEU A 329 0.47 32.66 -0.09
N LYS A 330 1.00 31.70 0.67
CA LYS A 330 2.44 31.67 1.01
C LYS A 330 3.32 31.33 -0.19
N TYR A 331 2.93 30.33 -0.99
CA TYR A 331 3.76 29.78 -2.04
C TYR A 331 3.49 30.40 -3.41
N PRO A 332 4.53 30.64 -4.24
CA PRO A 332 4.35 31.21 -5.57
C PRO A 332 3.59 30.29 -6.52
N GLU A 333 3.64 28.98 -6.32
CA GLU A 333 2.92 28.01 -7.12
C GLU A 333 1.41 28.12 -6.92
N ASP A 334 0.95 28.17 -5.67
CA ASP A 334 -0.46 28.43 -5.32
C ASP A 334 -0.92 29.76 -5.93
N ARG A 335 -0.10 30.83 -5.84
CA ARG A 335 -0.42 32.14 -6.44
C ARG A 335 -0.55 32.06 -7.96
N LYS A 336 0.35 31.34 -8.64
CA LYS A 336 0.31 31.18 -10.09
C LYS A 336 -0.93 30.40 -10.52
N LEU A 337 -1.24 29.31 -9.82
CA LEU A 337 -2.45 28.53 -10.04
C LEU A 337 -3.70 29.40 -9.87
N PHE A 338 -3.76 30.17 -8.78
CA PHE A 338 -4.85 31.10 -8.52
C PHE A 338 -5.05 32.11 -9.64
N LEU A 339 -3.98 32.72 -10.15
CA LEU A 339 -4.09 33.70 -11.24
C LEU A 339 -4.68 33.08 -12.52
N CYS A 340 -4.35 31.81 -12.82
CA CYS A 340 -4.99 31.09 -13.93
C CYS A 340 -6.49 30.87 -13.67
N VAL A 341 -6.88 30.55 -12.44
CA VAL A 341 -8.28 30.36 -12.04
C VAL A 341 -9.04 31.68 -12.14
N LYS A 342 -8.50 32.77 -11.57
CA LYS A 342 -9.07 34.11 -11.62
C LYS A 342 -9.29 34.59 -13.05
N GLN A 343 -8.31 34.36 -13.92
CA GLN A 343 -8.44 34.67 -15.34
C GLN A 343 -9.57 33.88 -15.98
N ALA A 344 -9.67 32.57 -15.71
CA ALA A 344 -10.72 31.72 -16.27
C ALA A 344 -12.12 32.10 -15.78
N ILE A 345 -12.26 32.54 -14.53
CA ILE A 345 -13.52 33.04 -13.96
C ILE A 345 -13.96 34.36 -14.62
N SER A 346 -12.99 35.15 -15.09
CA SER A 346 -13.25 36.46 -15.71
C SER A 346 -13.46 36.40 -17.23
N MET A 347 -13.34 35.21 -17.84
CA MET A 347 -13.56 34.96 -19.27
C MET A 347 -14.98 34.48 -19.52
#